data_AF-A0A9Q0N037-F1
#
_entry.id   AF-A0A9Q0N037-F1
#
_cell.length_a   1.000
_cell.length_b   1.000
_cell.length_c   1.000
_cell.angle_alpha   90.00
_cell.angle_beta   90.00
_cell.angle_gamma   90.00
#
_symmetry.space_group_name_H-M   'P 1'
#
loop_
_entity.id
_entity.type
_entity.pdbx_description
1 polymer ?
#
loop_
_entity_poly.entity_id
_entity_poly.type
_entity_poly.pdbx_seq_one_letter_code
_entity_poly.pdbx_strand_id
1 'polypeptide(L)'
;MLQKHCLFTLMLVSTLYGATSAIMCYECNSQYDPRCGLNFDPFSLALVNCSLKEPPNHLRDLQPEICRKITQKIFGKYRVIRSCGYIKDEVDPEAVADTDKTDGNIRCKKRSGTFEVQSLFCSCDTDECNAAPWSIDIPTKHMILVVTILPSLLIKLIFEFSLQKSS
;
A
#
# COMPACT_ATOMS: atom_id res chain seq x y z
N MET A 1 -40.75 -3.89 24.07
CA MET A 1 -40.53 -2.92 22.97
C MET A 1 -39.04 -2.62 22.78
N LEU A 2 -38.29 -2.20 23.81
CA LEU A 2 -36.88 -1.80 23.74
C LEU A 2 -35.91 -2.88 23.18
N GLN A 3 -36.10 -4.14 23.59
CA GLN A 3 -35.27 -5.27 23.14
C GLN A 3 -35.37 -5.56 21.62
N LYS A 4 -36.55 -5.35 21.03
CA LYS A 4 -36.79 -5.52 19.58
C LYS A 4 -36.15 -4.40 18.76
N HIS A 5 -36.13 -3.17 19.30
CA HIS A 5 -35.48 -2.04 18.66
C HIS A 5 -33.95 -2.19 18.69
N CYS A 6 -33.40 -2.68 19.81
CA CYS A 6 -31.96 -2.92 19.96
C CYS A 6 -31.46 -4.01 19.00
N LEU A 7 -32.20 -5.12 18.84
CA LEU A 7 -31.90 -6.17 17.87
C LEU A 7 -31.96 -5.67 16.42
N PHE A 8 -32.95 -4.83 16.10
CA PHE A 8 -33.09 -4.25 14.75
C PHE A 8 -31.94 -3.28 14.43
N THR A 9 -31.54 -2.44 15.39
CA THR A 9 -30.38 -1.54 15.24
C THR A 9 -29.07 -2.31 15.10
N LEU A 10 -28.88 -3.41 15.85
CA LEU A 10 -27.67 -4.23 15.78
C LEU A 10 -27.52 -4.92 14.41
N MET A 11 -28.64 -5.41 13.85
CA MET A 11 -28.68 -5.99 12.50
C MET A 11 -28.39 -4.95 11.41
N LEU A 12 -28.97 -3.75 11.51
CA LEU A 12 -28.76 -2.67 10.54
C LEU A 12 -27.29 -2.20 10.53
N VAL A 13 -26.70 -2.08 11.72
CA VAL A 13 -25.29 -1.72 11.90
C VAL A 13 -24.36 -2.81 11.35
N SER A 14 -24.68 -4.10 11.57
CA SER A 14 -23.93 -5.23 11.00
C SER A 14 -23.92 -5.25 9.47
N THR A 15 -25.01 -4.83 8.80
CA THR A 15 -25.07 -4.80 7.33
C THR A 15 -24.22 -3.68 6.71
N LEU A 16 -23.91 -2.62 7.47
CA LEU A 16 -23.10 -1.49 7.00
C LEU A 16 -21.59 -1.76 7.10
N TYR A 17 -21.15 -2.68 7.95
CA TYR A 17 -19.74 -3.09 8.07
C TYR A 17 -19.24 -3.99 6.93
N GLY A 18 -20.12 -4.39 6.01
CA GLY A 18 -19.76 -5.20 4.83
C GLY A 18 -19.16 -4.41 3.67
N ALA A 19 -18.89 -3.11 3.82
CA ALA A 19 -18.26 -2.32 2.78
C ALA A 19 -16.79 -2.76 2.61
N THR A 20 -16.55 -3.66 1.65
CA THR A 20 -15.19 -3.99 1.21
C THR A 20 -14.58 -2.74 0.60
N SER A 21 -13.59 -2.14 1.27
CA SER A 21 -12.82 -1.05 0.69
C SER A 21 -12.07 -1.57 -0.54
N ALA A 22 -12.27 -0.92 -1.67
CA ALA A 22 -11.52 -1.18 -2.89
C ALA A 22 -10.07 -0.72 -2.73
N ILE A 23 -9.10 -1.55 -3.10
CA ILE A 23 -7.67 -1.21 -3.04
C ILE A 23 -7.30 -0.20 -4.12
N MET A 24 -6.48 0.78 -3.75
CA MET A 24 -5.91 1.79 -4.65
C MET A 24 -4.48 1.41 -5.02
N CYS A 25 -4.16 1.32 -6.31
CA CYS A 25 -2.82 0.94 -6.77
C CYS A 25 -2.32 1.91 -7.84
N TYR A 26 -1.00 2.06 -7.95
CA TYR A 26 -0.41 2.74 -9.10
C TYR A 26 -0.50 1.85 -10.34
N GLU A 27 -0.90 2.42 -11.47
CA GLU A 27 -0.96 1.75 -12.76
C GLU A 27 -0.14 2.51 -13.81
N CYS A 28 1.00 1.95 -14.20
CA CYS A 28 1.93 2.61 -15.11
C CYS A 28 2.93 1.63 -15.74
N ASN A 29 3.60 2.09 -16.79
CA ASN A 29 4.62 1.31 -17.48
C ASN A 29 5.81 2.19 -17.88
N SER A 30 7.01 1.88 -17.37
CA SER A 30 8.20 2.70 -17.55
C SER A 30 8.74 2.76 -18.97
N GLN A 31 8.21 1.94 -19.88
CA GLN A 31 8.50 2.05 -21.31
C GLN A 31 7.83 3.27 -21.94
N TYR A 32 6.67 3.69 -21.41
CA TYR A 32 5.89 4.81 -21.93
C TYR A 32 6.01 6.05 -21.06
N ASP A 33 6.20 5.88 -19.76
CA ASP A 33 6.39 6.98 -18.81
C ASP A 33 7.63 6.72 -17.93
N PRO A 34 8.76 7.42 -18.15
CA PRO A 34 9.98 7.19 -17.39
C PRO A 34 9.84 7.43 -15.88
N ARG A 35 8.84 8.22 -15.45
CA ARG A 35 8.53 8.45 -14.02
C ARG A 35 8.03 7.20 -13.32
N CYS A 36 7.54 6.21 -14.07
CA CYS A 36 7.20 4.89 -13.57
C CYS A 36 8.43 3.98 -13.39
N GLY A 37 9.64 4.44 -13.69
CA GLY A 37 10.86 3.64 -13.60
C GLY A 37 11.30 3.27 -12.19
N LEU A 38 12.60 2.98 -12.06
CA LEU A 38 13.24 2.74 -10.76
C LEU A 38 13.20 3.99 -9.86
N ASN A 39 13.39 5.17 -10.47
CA ASN A 39 13.18 6.47 -9.83
C ASN A 39 11.70 6.85 -9.96
N PHE A 40 10.89 6.31 -9.06
CA PHE A 40 9.44 6.48 -9.08
C PHE A 40 9.04 7.89 -8.63
N ASP A 41 8.23 8.57 -9.43
CA ASP A 41 7.59 9.83 -9.07
C ASP A 41 6.05 9.66 -9.05
N PRO A 42 5.42 9.62 -7.86
CA PRO A 42 4.00 9.33 -7.72
C PRO A 42 3.08 10.47 -8.19
N PHE A 43 3.55 11.72 -8.20
CA PHE A 43 2.67 12.90 -8.29
C PHE A 43 1.88 12.98 -9.61
N SER A 44 2.40 12.35 -10.66
CA SER A 44 1.85 12.44 -12.01
C SER A 44 1.47 11.08 -12.61
N LEU A 45 1.54 10.02 -11.80
CA LEU A 45 1.19 8.67 -12.22
C LEU A 45 -0.24 8.34 -11.81
N ALA A 46 -0.90 7.51 -12.62
CA ALA A 46 -2.29 7.14 -12.38
C ALA A 46 -2.40 6.24 -11.15
N LEU A 47 -3.00 6.78 -10.09
CA LEU A 47 -3.55 5.99 -9.00
C LEU A 47 -4.97 5.55 -9.40
N VAL A 48 -5.23 4.25 -9.38
CA VAL A 48 -6.50 3.69 -9.83
C VAL A 48 -7.18 2.93 -8.71
N ASN A 49 -8.52 3.01 -8.69
CA ASN A 49 -9.34 2.15 -7.86
C ASN A 49 -9.48 0.79 -8.56
N CYS A 50 -8.89 -0.25 -7.98
CA CYS A 50 -8.84 -1.55 -8.62
C CYS A 50 -10.22 -2.17 -8.81
N SER A 51 -11.18 -1.94 -7.91
CA SER A 51 -12.53 -2.49 -8.03
C SER A 51 -13.33 -1.94 -9.21
N LEU A 52 -12.90 -0.82 -9.81
CA LEU A 52 -13.51 -0.28 -11.03
C LEU A 52 -12.94 -0.91 -12.31
N LYS A 53 -11.94 -1.78 -12.19
CA LYS A 53 -11.25 -2.37 -13.33
C LYS A 53 -12.01 -3.58 -13.86
N GLU A 54 -12.27 -3.58 -15.15
CA GLU A 54 -12.83 -4.75 -15.83
C GLU A 54 -11.86 -5.95 -15.72
N PRO A 55 -12.30 -7.10 -15.20
CA PRO A 55 -11.47 -8.30 -15.15
C PRO A 55 -11.15 -8.78 -16.57
N PRO A 56 -9.93 -9.28 -16.82
CA PRO A 56 -9.61 -9.95 -18.07
C PRO A 56 -10.57 -11.13 -18.32
N ASN A 57 -10.85 -11.44 -19.60
CA ASN A 57 -11.78 -12.52 -19.98
C ASN A 57 -11.51 -13.88 -19.32
N HIS A 58 -10.25 -14.18 -19.00
CA HIS A 58 -9.82 -15.43 -18.38
C HIS A 58 -9.86 -15.40 -16.84
N LEU A 59 -10.25 -14.28 -16.23
CA LEU A 59 -10.32 -14.05 -14.77
C LEU A 59 -11.64 -13.38 -14.37
N ARG A 60 -12.72 -13.59 -15.14
CA ARG A 60 -14.02 -12.91 -14.93
C ARG A 60 -14.61 -13.10 -13.54
N ASP A 61 -14.29 -14.20 -12.89
CA ASP A 61 -14.80 -14.54 -11.56
C ASP A 61 -13.91 -14.05 -10.42
N LEU A 62 -12.80 -13.37 -10.73
CA LEU A 62 -11.85 -12.84 -9.74
C LEU A 62 -11.91 -11.33 -9.66
N GLN A 63 -11.80 -10.83 -8.43
CA GLN A 63 -11.68 -9.41 -8.14
C GLN A 63 -10.21 -9.01 -8.01
N PRO A 64 -9.84 -7.80 -8.43
CA PRO A 64 -8.49 -7.30 -8.25
C PRO A 64 -8.29 -6.82 -6.80
N GLU A 65 -7.70 -7.67 -5.97
CA GLU A 65 -7.55 -7.42 -4.52
C GLU A 65 -6.12 -7.04 -4.11
N ILE A 66 -5.18 -6.94 -5.05
CA ILE A 66 -3.76 -6.68 -4.76
C ILE A 66 -3.15 -5.67 -5.72
N CYS A 67 -2.08 -5.01 -5.28
CA CYS A 67 -1.19 -4.28 -6.17
C CYS A 67 -0.03 -5.18 -6.61
N ARG A 68 0.40 -5.03 -7.86
CA ARG A 68 1.55 -5.70 -8.47
C ARG A 68 2.61 -4.68 -8.84
N LYS A 69 3.88 -5.08 -8.67
CA LYS A 69 5.05 -4.39 -9.23
C LYS A 69 5.96 -5.42 -9.88
N ILE A 70 6.29 -5.20 -11.14
CA ILE A 70 7.14 -6.09 -11.93
C ILE A 70 8.34 -5.28 -12.42
N THR A 71 9.53 -5.69 -12.00
CA THR A 71 10.80 -5.11 -12.47
C THR A 71 11.48 -6.12 -13.38
N GLN A 72 11.62 -5.77 -14.65
CA GLN A 72 12.22 -6.60 -15.67
C GLN A 72 13.56 -6.00 -16.10
N LYS A 73 14.58 -6.84 -16.21
CA LYS A 73 15.85 -6.54 -16.89
C LYS A 73 15.85 -7.32 -18.18
N ILE A 74 15.86 -6.63 -19.32
CA ILE A 74 15.82 -7.22 -20.67
C ILE A 74 16.99 -6.63 -21.44
N PHE A 75 17.97 -7.46 -21.81
CA PHE A 75 19.19 -7.01 -22.52
C PHE A 75 19.85 -5.79 -21.86
N GLY A 76 20.03 -5.87 -20.53
CA GLY A 76 20.63 -4.79 -19.73
C GLY A 76 19.73 -3.60 -19.42
N LYS A 77 18.56 -3.45 -20.08
CA LYS A 77 17.63 -2.34 -19.84
C LYS A 77 16.57 -2.73 -18.81
N TYR A 78 16.26 -1.79 -17.92
CA TYR A 78 15.23 -1.99 -16.90
C TYR A 78 13.87 -1.46 -17.36
N ARG A 79 12.82 -2.23 -17.09
CA ARG A 79 11.42 -1.86 -17.27
C ARG A 79 10.66 -2.15 -16.00
N VAL A 80 9.88 -1.19 -15.52
CA VAL A 80 9.01 -1.33 -14.35
C VAL A 80 7.56 -1.21 -14.80
N ILE A 81 6.73 -2.13 -14.34
CA ILE A 81 5.29 -2.17 -14.62
C ILE A 81 4.57 -2.26 -13.28
N ARG A 82 3.58 -1.41 -13.08
CA ARG A 82 2.70 -1.41 -11.92
C ARG A 82 1.26 -1.57 -12.37
N SER A 83 0.49 -2.37 -11.66
CA SER A 83 -0.92 -2.61 -11.97
C SER A 83 -1.68 -3.17 -10.77
N CYS A 84 -3.01 -3.12 -10.84
CA CYS A 84 -3.86 -4.02 -10.06
C CYS A 84 -3.59 -5.50 -10.42
N GLY A 85 -3.81 -6.41 -9.49
CA GLY A 85 -3.68 -7.85 -9.67
C GLY A 85 -4.84 -8.61 -9.03
N TYR A 86 -5.12 -9.81 -9.56
CA TYR A 86 -6.30 -10.61 -9.24
C TYR A 86 -5.99 -11.88 -8.44
N ILE A 87 -4.80 -12.44 -8.64
CA ILE A 87 -4.40 -13.70 -8.02
C ILE A 87 -3.36 -13.37 -6.96
N LYS A 88 -3.57 -13.81 -5.71
CA LYS A 88 -2.56 -13.69 -4.66
C LYS A 88 -1.46 -14.72 -4.91
N ASP A 89 -0.20 -14.32 -4.75
CA ASP A 89 0.89 -15.27 -4.89
C ASP A 89 0.83 -16.27 -3.74
N GLU A 90 0.73 -17.55 -4.05
CA GLU A 90 0.85 -18.61 -3.05
C GLU A 90 2.29 -18.57 -2.49
N VAL A 91 2.40 -18.19 -1.22
CA VAL A 91 3.66 -18.25 -0.49
C VAL A 91 3.86 -19.72 -0.11
N ASP A 92 4.49 -20.47 -0.98
CA ASP A 92 4.88 -21.85 -0.70
C ASP A 92 6.02 -21.83 0.35
N PRO A 93 5.79 -22.30 1.59
CA PRO A 93 6.74 -22.14 2.69
C PRO A 93 8.02 -22.96 2.50
N GLU A 94 7.99 -23.98 1.64
CA GLU A 94 9.15 -24.82 1.28
C GLU A 94 9.78 -24.43 -0.05
N ALA A 95 9.10 -23.61 -0.87
CA ALA A 95 9.72 -22.94 -1.99
C ALA A 95 10.63 -21.83 -1.46
N VAL A 96 11.84 -22.23 -1.05
CA VAL A 96 13.02 -21.38 -0.94
C VAL A 96 13.40 -20.89 -2.36
N ALA A 97 12.48 -20.18 -3.00
CA ALA A 97 12.66 -19.61 -4.32
C ALA A 97 13.32 -18.25 -4.13
N ASP A 98 14.65 -18.25 -3.97
CA ASP A 98 15.46 -17.02 -3.99
C ASP A 98 14.87 -15.93 -3.07
N THR A 99 14.59 -16.32 -1.81
CA THR A 99 13.85 -15.56 -0.78
C THR A 99 14.55 -14.28 -0.29
N ASP A 100 15.62 -13.85 -0.94
CA ASP A 100 16.45 -12.70 -0.57
C ASP A 100 16.15 -11.44 -1.39
N LYS A 101 14.96 -11.36 -2.00
CA LYS A 101 14.57 -10.18 -2.77
C LYS A 101 13.31 -9.59 -2.19
N THR A 102 13.51 -8.57 -1.39
CA THR A 102 12.47 -7.63 -0.99
C THR A 102 12.56 -6.37 -1.83
N ASP A 103 11.41 -5.73 -2.03
CA ASP A 103 11.34 -4.36 -2.52
C ASP A 103 10.79 -3.52 -1.35
N GLY A 104 11.70 -3.05 -0.49
CA GLY A 104 11.34 -2.56 0.84
C GLY A 104 10.81 -3.68 1.73
N ASN A 105 9.54 -3.59 2.13
CA ASN A 105 8.82 -4.58 2.95
C ASN A 105 8.03 -5.62 2.13
N ILE A 106 8.01 -5.49 0.80
CA ILE A 106 7.21 -6.35 -0.09
C ILE A 106 8.02 -7.58 -0.47
N ARG A 107 7.41 -8.76 -0.35
CA ARG A 107 8.00 -10.03 -0.79
C ARG A 107 7.93 -10.14 -2.30
N CYS A 108 9.02 -10.57 -2.91
CA CYS A 108 9.12 -10.69 -4.36
C CYS A 108 9.65 -12.06 -4.79
N LYS A 109 9.23 -12.50 -5.98
CA LYS A 109 9.69 -13.73 -6.62
C LYS A 109 10.48 -13.39 -7.88
N LYS A 110 11.74 -13.84 -7.94
CA LYS A 110 12.54 -13.71 -9.16
C LYS A 110 12.27 -14.86 -10.11
N ARG A 111 12.16 -14.56 -11.40
CA ARG A 111 12.14 -15.53 -12.49
C ARG A 111 13.20 -15.12 -13.52
N SER A 112 14.05 -16.07 -13.90
CA SER A 112 15.01 -15.90 -14.99
C SER A 112 14.45 -16.56 -16.24
N GLY A 113 14.44 -15.85 -17.35
CA GLY A 113 14.11 -16.38 -18.67
C GLY A 113 15.35 -16.76 -19.47
N THR A 114 15.16 -17.12 -20.75
CA THR A 114 16.24 -17.33 -21.72
C THR A 114 16.79 -15.98 -22.20
N PHE A 115 18.10 -15.87 -22.47
CA PHE A 115 18.79 -14.65 -22.96
C PHE A 115 18.63 -13.39 -22.08
N GLU A 116 19.49 -13.18 -21.09
CA GLU A 116 19.58 -11.95 -20.27
C GLU A 116 18.25 -11.29 -19.81
N VAL A 117 17.15 -12.07 -19.75
CA VAL A 117 15.85 -11.63 -19.28
C VAL A 117 15.68 -12.10 -17.84
N GLN A 118 15.53 -11.15 -16.92
CA GLN A 118 15.23 -11.43 -15.52
C GLN A 118 14.03 -10.59 -15.12
N SER A 119 13.08 -11.17 -14.40
CA SER A 119 11.91 -10.47 -13.89
C SER A 119 11.77 -10.70 -12.40
N LEU A 120 11.49 -9.65 -11.65
CA LEU A 120 11.15 -9.67 -10.23
C LEU A 120 9.68 -9.29 -10.09
N PHE A 121 8.87 -10.21 -9.55
CA PHE A 121 7.43 -10.04 -9.36
C PHE A 121 7.14 -9.82 -7.88
N CYS A 122 6.55 -8.68 -7.53
CA CYS A 122 6.18 -8.33 -6.16
C CYS A 122 4.67 -8.09 -6.08
N SER A 123 4.09 -8.42 -4.93
CA SER A 123 2.65 -8.31 -4.66
C SER A 123 2.39 -7.84 -3.23
N CYS A 124 1.38 -7.00 -3.03
CA CYS A 124 0.97 -6.47 -1.73
C CYS A 124 -0.52 -6.09 -1.77
N ASP A 125 -1.14 -5.93 -0.61
CA ASP A 125 -2.61 -5.87 -0.44
C ASP A 125 -3.09 -4.64 0.35
N THR A 126 -2.26 -3.59 0.43
CA THR A 126 -2.64 -2.30 1.00
C THR A 126 -2.59 -1.20 -0.05
N ASP A 127 -3.33 -0.10 0.17
CA ASP A 127 -3.33 1.03 -0.75
C ASP A 127 -1.91 1.54 -1.03
N GLU A 128 -1.64 1.86 -2.29
CA GLU A 128 -0.40 2.48 -2.78
C GLU A 128 0.88 1.66 -2.53
N CYS A 129 0.75 0.41 -2.08
CA CYS A 129 1.88 -0.40 -1.64
C CYS A 129 2.86 -0.73 -2.77
N ASN A 130 2.45 -0.66 -4.03
CA ASN A 130 3.32 -0.90 -5.18
C ASN A 130 4.14 0.32 -5.62
N ALA A 131 4.23 1.37 -4.81
CA ALA A 131 5.15 2.48 -5.00
C ALA A 131 6.64 2.04 -5.05
N ALA A 132 7.57 2.97 -5.27
CA ALA A 132 8.94 2.70 -4.86
C ALA A 132 8.99 2.64 -3.32
N PRO A 133 9.86 1.80 -2.74
CA PRO A 133 10.09 1.83 -1.31
C PRO A 133 10.57 3.23 -0.96
N TRP A 134 9.73 3.99 -0.28
CA TRP A 134 10.19 5.19 0.39
C TRP A 134 11.03 4.70 1.56
N SER A 135 12.35 4.65 1.38
CA SER A 135 13.28 4.55 2.49
C SER A 135 13.24 5.89 3.24
N ILE A 136 12.15 6.14 3.95
CA ILE A 136 12.14 7.13 5.01
C ILE A 136 12.48 6.35 6.28
N ASP A 137 13.78 6.18 6.51
CA ASP A 137 14.31 5.89 7.85
C ASP A 137 14.05 7.14 8.71
N ILE A 138 12.80 7.36 9.13
CA ILE A 138 12.52 8.33 10.17
C ILE A 138 12.99 7.66 11.47
N PRO A 139 14.02 8.20 12.16
CA PRO A 139 14.39 7.67 13.45
C PRO A 139 13.19 7.87 14.38
N THR A 140 12.55 6.78 14.78
CA THR A 140 11.37 6.75 15.67
C THR A 140 11.59 7.51 16.98
N LYS A 141 12.85 7.78 17.36
CA LYS A 141 13.24 8.63 18.50
C LYS A 141 12.75 10.09 18.41
N HIS A 142 12.57 10.67 17.22
CA HIS A 142 12.20 12.10 17.11
C HIS A 142 10.69 12.37 17.22
N MET A 143 9.83 11.39 16.93
CA MET A 143 8.37 11.56 17.06
C MET A 143 7.89 11.59 18.52
N ILE A 144 8.54 10.85 19.41
CA ILE A 144 8.19 10.83 20.85
C ILE A 144 8.43 12.20 21.50
N LEU A 145 9.44 12.95 21.03
CA LEU A 145 9.83 14.24 21.59
C LEU A 145 8.77 15.33 21.28
N VAL A 146 8.19 15.30 20.08
CA VAL A 146 7.18 16.28 19.65
C VAL A 146 5.83 16.05 20.35
N VAL A 147 5.43 14.78 20.53
CA VAL A 147 4.15 14.42 21.18
C VAL A 147 4.16 14.68 22.69
N THR A 148 5.33 14.70 23.35
CA THR A 148 5.40 14.92 24.80
C THR A 148 5.67 16.39 25.17
N ILE A 149 6.48 17.10 24.38
CA ILE A 149 6.92 18.47 24.73
C ILE A 149 5.89 19.54 24.31
N LEU A 150 5.24 19.42 23.14
CA LEU A 150 4.23 20.42 22.74
C LEU A 150 3.03 20.51 23.68
N PRO A 151 2.36 19.40 24.06
CA PRO A 151 1.21 19.50 24.96
C PRO A 151 1.61 19.95 26.37
N SER A 152 2.80 19.57 26.87
CA SER A 152 3.27 20.05 28.18
C SER A 152 3.60 21.54 28.18
N LEU A 153 4.11 22.09 27.07
CA LEU A 153 4.33 23.53 26.91
C LEU A 153 3.01 24.31 26.79
N LEU A 154 2.04 23.76 26.06
CA LEU A 154 0.69 24.34 25.94
C LEU A 154 -0.04 24.35 27.29
N ILE A 155 0.05 23.26 28.07
CA ILE A 155 -0.52 23.19 29.42
C ILE A 155 0.11 24.23 30.35
N LYS A 156 1.44 24.41 30.29
CA LYS A 156 2.13 25.46 31.06
C LYS A 156 1.65 26.86 30.67
N LEU A 157 1.53 27.16 29.38
CA LEU A 157 1.02 28.46 28.91
C LEU A 157 -0.41 28.71 29.39
N ILE A 158 -1.30 27.71 29.30
CA ILE A 158 -2.69 27.83 29.78
C ILE A 158 -2.74 28.10 31.29
N PHE A 159 -1.87 27.45 32.07
CA PHE A 159 -1.82 27.62 33.52
C PHE A 159 -1.34 29.02 33.93
N GLU A 160 -0.28 29.53 33.30
CA GLU A 160 0.23 30.90 33.53
C GLU A 160 -0.83 31.97 33.18
N PHE A 161 -1.51 31.82 32.04
CA PHE A 161 -2.62 32.72 31.66
C PHE A 161 -3.80 32.66 32.65
N SER A 162 -4.04 31.50 33.27
CA SER A 162 -5.11 31.34 34.26
C SER A 162 -4.76 31.99 35.60
N LEU A 163 -3.48 31.96 36.02
CA LEU A 163 -3.00 32.62 37.23
C LEU A 163 -3.05 34.14 37.12
N GLN A 164 -2.71 34.69 35.96
CA GLN A 164 -2.71 36.14 35.74
C GLN A 164 -4.12 36.77 35.71
N LYS A 165 -5.18 35.96 35.60
CA LYS A 165 -6.58 36.39 35.62
C LYS A 165 -7.20 36.38 37.03
N SER A 166 -6.51 35.83 38.03
CA SER A 166 -6.99 35.69 39.41
C SER A 166 -6.40 36.73 40.38
N SER A 167 -5.56 37.65 39.89
CA SER A 167 -5.07 38.83 40.63
C SER A 167 -5.63 40.10 40.03
#